data_AF-D3BG62-F1
#
_entry.id   AF-D3BG62-F1
#
_cell.length_a   1.000
_cell.length_b   1.000
_cell.length_c   1.000
_cell.angle_alpha   90.00
_cell.angle_beta   90.00
_cell.angle_gamma   90.00
#
_symmetry.space_group_name_H-M   'P 1'
#
loop_
_entity.id
_entity.type
_entity.pdbx_description
1 polymer ?
#
loop_
_entity_poly.entity_id
_entity_poly.type
_entity_poly.pdbx_seq_one_letter_code
_entity_poly.pdbx_strand_id
1 'polypeptide(L)'
;MFKKLFSNTKEEEIAKLKLEMATLNEEIVKMNEEKNGHLKMIQDHMNKPPFWQVSKEELAKMTTDELTNLSSVLTKKSSEITKIISERNLCIVCQERSRNTLFSPCLHYNCCNTCANTLIKCPTCRNLRFMEKE
;
A
#
# COMPACT_ATOMS: atom_id res chain seq x y z
N MET A 1 63.02 4.60 -23.94
CA MET A 1 62.09 5.73 -24.06
C MET A 1 60.62 5.29 -23.95
N PHE A 2 60.18 4.28 -24.72
CA PHE A 2 58.79 3.79 -24.76
C PHE A 2 58.19 3.28 -23.42
N LYS A 3 58.96 2.60 -22.55
CA LYS A 3 58.44 2.13 -21.24
C LYS A 3 58.01 3.26 -20.30
N LYS A 4 58.64 4.43 -20.39
CA LYS A 4 58.35 5.62 -19.56
C LYS A 4 57.08 6.34 -20.03
N LEU A 5 56.81 6.31 -21.34
CA LEU A 5 55.55 6.80 -21.92
C LEU A 5 54.37 5.90 -21.53
N PHE A 6 54.57 4.57 -21.55
CA PHE A 6 53.53 3.59 -21.18
C PHE A 6 53.21 3.53 -19.68
N SER A 7 54.18 3.86 -18.80
CA SER A 7 53.93 3.99 -17.35
C SER A 7 53.17 5.28 -17.04
N ASN A 8 53.50 6.39 -17.72
CA ASN A 8 52.79 7.66 -17.57
C ASN A 8 51.31 7.55 -17.95
N THR A 9 50.97 6.84 -19.03
CA THR A 9 49.58 6.66 -19.45
C THR A 9 48.75 5.84 -18.46
N LYS A 10 49.36 4.85 -17.79
CA LYS A 10 48.68 4.07 -16.74
C LYS A 10 48.47 4.86 -15.46
N GLU A 11 49.44 5.70 -15.10
CA GLU A 11 49.33 6.61 -13.95
C GLU A 11 48.24 7.66 -14.18
N GLU A 12 48.10 8.16 -15.41
CA GLU A 12 47.01 9.06 -15.83
C GLU A 12 45.65 8.36 -15.78
N GLU A 13 45.53 7.12 -16.26
CA GLU A 13 44.29 6.32 -16.14
C GLU A 13 43.91 6.05 -14.68
N ILE A 14 44.88 5.68 -13.84
CA ILE A 14 44.65 5.47 -12.40
C ILE A 14 44.22 6.77 -11.73
N ALA A 15 44.82 7.90 -12.08
CA ALA A 15 44.42 9.21 -11.56
C ALA A 15 42.99 9.58 -11.99
N LYS A 16 42.62 9.29 -13.23
CA LYS A 16 41.27 9.51 -13.76
C LYS A 16 40.22 8.64 -13.06
N LEU A 17 40.51 7.35 -12.88
CA LEU A 17 39.62 6.43 -12.17
C LEU A 17 39.45 6.83 -10.69
N LYS A 18 40.52 7.30 -10.04
CA LYS A 18 40.43 7.81 -8.65
C LYS A 18 39.55 9.05 -8.55
N LEU A 19 39.63 9.95 -9.52
CA LEU A 19 38.78 11.13 -9.58
C LEU A 19 37.31 10.73 -9.76
N GLU A 20 37.04 9.80 -10.66
CA GLU A 20 35.69 9.28 -10.94
C GLU A 20 35.11 8.49 -9.75
N MET A 21 35.94 7.75 -9.02
CA MET A 21 35.55 7.10 -7.76
C MET A 21 35.22 8.12 -6.67
N ALA A 22 35.97 9.23 -6.60
CA ALA A 22 35.69 10.29 -5.63
C ALA A 22 34.33 10.95 -5.91
N THR A 23 34.03 11.26 -7.18
CA THR A 23 32.74 11.85 -7.57
C THR A 23 31.58 10.89 -7.29
N LEU A 24 31.72 9.59 -7.61
CA LEU A 24 30.70 8.59 -7.31
C LEU A 24 30.47 8.42 -5.80
N ASN A 25 31.52 8.50 -4.99
CA ASN A 25 31.38 8.44 -3.54
C ASN A 25 30.61 9.63 -2.98
N GLU A 26 30.84 10.84 -3.50
CA GLU A 26 30.06 12.03 -3.12
C GLU A 26 28.57 11.88 -3.48
N GLU A 27 28.26 11.35 -4.66
CA GLU A 27 26.89 11.06 -5.08
C GLU A 27 26.21 10.01 -4.17
N ILE A 28 26.92 8.95 -3.79
CA ILE A 28 26.42 7.93 -2.87
C ILE A 28 26.14 8.51 -1.48
N VAL A 29 27.02 9.37 -0.96
CA VAL A 29 26.80 10.05 0.32
C VAL A 29 25.53 10.88 0.26
N LYS A 30 25.36 11.68 -0.79
CA LYS A 30 24.16 12.51 -0.98
C LYS A 30 22.88 11.67 -1.07
N MET A 31 22.89 10.60 -1.85
CA MET A 31 21.74 9.69 -1.95
C MET A 31 21.41 9.02 -0.60
N ASN A 32 22.42 8.67 0.19
CA ASN A 32 22.21 8.10 1.52
C ASN A 32 21.65 9.11 2.51
N GLU A 33 22.08 10.38 2.47
CA GLU A 33 21.52 11.45 3.28
C GLU A 33 20.03 11.68 2.96
N GLU A 34 19.69 11.75 1.67
CA GLU A 34 18.30 11.87 1.21
C GLU A 34 17.45 10.68 1.66
N LYS A 35 17.94 9.45 1.47
CA LYS A 35 17.28 8.22 1.91
C LYS A 35 17.08 8.18 3.43
N ASN A 36 18.08 8.60 4.20
CA ASN A 36 18.01 8.65 5.66
C ASN A 36 17.02 9.72 6.13
N GLY A 37 16.91 10.85 5.43
CA GLY A 37 15.88 11.85 5.65
C GLY A 37 14.47 11.28 5.47
N HIS A 38 14.21 10.58 4.36
CA HIS A 38 12.93 9.91 4.13
C HIS A 38 12.64 8.81 5.15
N LEU A 39 13.64 8.00 5.52
CA LEU A 39 13.47 6.95 6.52
C LEU A 39 13.10 7.53 7.89
N LYS A 40 13.73 8.64 8.28
CA LYS A 40 13.42 9.36 9.52
C LYS A 40 11.97 9.88 9.50
N MET A 41 11.51 10.46 8.38
CA MET A 41 10.12 10.91 8.25
C MET A 41 9.12 9.75 8.38
N ILE A 42 9.38 8.63 7.73
CA ILE A 42 8.54 7.42 7.84
C ILE A 42 8.52 6.92 9.30
N GLN A 43 9.68 6.90 9.95
CA GLN A 43 9.80 6.46 11.34
C GLN A 43 9.10 7.41 12.31
N ASP A 44 9.13 8.72 12.07
CA ASP A 44 8.37 9.72 12.84
C ASP A 44 6.85 9.57 12.64
N HIS A 45 6.40 9.16 11.45
CA HIS A 45 5.00 8.81 11.20
C HIS A 45 4.58 7.50 11.88
N MET A 46 5.48 6.53 12.02
CA MET A 46 5.23 5.24 12.69
C MET A 46 5.32 5.33 14.22
N ASN A 47 6.16 6.22 14.75
CA ASN A 47 6.32 6.47 16.19
C ASN A 47 5.24 7.38 16.78
N LYS A 48 4.53 8.14 15.93
CA LYS A 48 3.30 8.79 16.35
C LYS A 48 2.22 7.72 16.46
N PRO A 49 1.52 7.63 17.59
CA PRO A 49 0.37 6.75 17.68
C PRO A 49 -0.54 7.11 16.50
N PRO A 50 -1.15 6.12 15.82
CA PRO A 50 -1.90 6.39 14.61
C PRO A 50 -2.87 7.54 14.85
N PHE A 51 -3.06 8.41 13.86
CA PHE A 51 -3.75 9.71 13.98
C PHE A 51 -5.12 9.67 14.72
N TRP A 52 -5.76 8.51 14.86
CA TRP A 52 -7.00 8.28 15.60
C TRP A 52 -6.83 7.96 17.10
N GLN A 53 -5.61 7.87 17.62
CA GLN A 53 -5.36 7.53 19.02
C GLN A 53 -5.32 8.80 19.87
N VAL A 54 -6.50 9.30 20.24
CA VAL A 54 -6.65 10.38 21.22
C VAL A 54 -6.47 9.78 22.62
N SER A 55 -5.58 10.37 23.42
CA SER A 55 -5.34 9.93 24.80
C SER A 55 -6.50 10.29 25.72
N LYS A 56 -6.62 9.58 26.86
CA LYS A 56 -7.63 9.91 27.87
C LYS A 56 -7.41 11.31 28.44
N GLU A 57 -6.16 11.72 28.56
CA GLU A 57 -5.74 13.03 29.05
C GLU A 57 -6.12 14.16 28.08
N GLU A 58 -6.07 13.91 26.76
CA GLU A 58 -6.54 14.86 25.75
C GLU A 58 -8.07 14.94 25.72
N LEU A 59 -8.77 13.80 25.80
CA LEU A 59 -10.23 13.79 25.90
C LEU A 59 -10.71 14.51 27.16
N ALA A 60 -10.01 14.36 28.29
CA ALA A 60 -10.36 15.01 29.54
C ALA A 60 -10.19 16.55 29.51
N LYS A 61 -9.39 17.08 28.57
CA LYS A 61 -9.23 18.53 28.37
C LYS A 61 -10.35 19.13 27.50
N MET A 62 -11.12 18.30 26.81
CA MET A 62 -12.22 18.76 25.96
C MET A 62 -13.45 19.09 26.81
N THR A 63 -14.23 20.07 26.36
CA THR A 63 -15.54 20.39 26.92
C THR A 63 -16.55 19.28 26.62
N THR A 64 -17.64 19.25 27.40
CA THR A 64 -18.75 18.31 27.16
C THR A 64 -19.35 18.47 25.76
N ASP A 65 -19.48 19.69 25.26
CA ASP A 65 -20.03 19.96 23.92
C ASP A 65 -19.10 19.45 22.81
N GLU A 66 -17.80 19.62 22.97
CA GLU A 66 -16.81 19.07 22.02
C GLU A 66 -16.82 17.54 22.02
N LEU A 67 -16.92 16.91 23.20
CA LEU A 67 -17.00 15.45 23.33
C LEU A 67 -18.29 14.88 22.73
N THR A 68 -19.43 15.53 22.96
CA THR A 68 -20.72 15.10 22.39
C THR A 68 -20.73 15.26 20.86
N ASN A 69 -20.20 16.37 20.34
CA ASN A 69 -20.05 16.55 18.90
C ASN A 69 -19.10 15.51 18.30
N LEU A 70 -17.95 15.26 18.93
CA LEU A 70 -17.01 14.23 18.49
C LEU A 70 -17.68 12.85 18.47
N SER A 71 -18.40 12.48 19.52
CA SER A 71 -19.16 11.22 19.60
C SER A 71 -20.19 11.10 18.48
N SER A 72 -20.94 12.17 18.19
CA SER A 72 -21.91 12.23 17.10
C SER A 72 -21.27 12.00 15.73
N VAL A 73 -20.16 12.70 15.44
CA VAL A 73 -19.41 12.56 14.19
C VAL A 73 -18.85 11.15 14.04
N LEU A 74 -18.22 10.62 15.09
CA LEU A 74 -17.65 9.26 15.08
C LEU A 74 -18.73 8.20 14.87
N THR A 75 -19.88 8.32 15.54
CA THR A 75 -21.01 7.40 15.37
C THR A 75 -21.53 7.42 13.94
N LYS A 76 -21.71 8.61 13.36
CA LYS A 76 -22.12 8.77 11.96
C LYS A 76 -21.12 8.13 11.00
N LYS A 77 -19.82 8.38 11.20
CA LYS A 77 -18.75 7.81 10.36
C LYS A 77 -18.63 6.30 10.51
N SER A 78 -18.78 5.77 11.73
CA SER A 78 -18.80 4.33 11.99
C SER A 78 -19.96 3.64 11.26
N SER A 79 -21.16 4.25 11.27
CA SER A 79 -22.32 3.77 10.51
C SER A 79 -22.06 3.78 9.00
N GLU A 80 -21.47 4.85 8.47
CA GLU A 80 -21.11 4.98 7.05
C GLU A 80 -20.09 3.90 6.62
N ILE A 81 -19.06 3.65 7.44
CA ILE A 81 -18.08 2.58 7.23
C ILE A 81 -18.77 1.21 7.22
N THR A 82 -19.64 0.96 8.20
CA THR A 82 -20.38 -0.31 8.31
C THR A 82 -21.24 -0.56 7.08
N LYS A 83 -21.90 0.50 6.56
CA LYS A 83 -22.68 0.45 5.34
C LYS A 83 -21.81 0.07 4.14
N ILE A 84 -20.67 0.74 3.95
CA ILE A 84 -19.73 0.43 2.85
C ILE A 84 -19.22 -1.00 2.93
N ILE A 85 -18.90 -1.50 4.13
CA ILE A 85 -18.47 -2.89 4.33
C ILE A 85 -19.59 -3.86 3.92
N SER A 86 -20.82 -3.58 4.34
CA SER A 86 -21.99 -4.39 4.00
C SER A 86 -22.24 -4.41 2.48
N GLU A 87 -22.28 -3.24 1.84
CA GLU A 87 -22.45 -3.10 0.38
C GLU A 87 -21.36 -3.81 -0.39
N ARG A 88 -20.10 -3.66 0.05
CA ARG A 88 -18.98 -4.39 -0.56
C ARG A 88 -19.19 -5.89 -0.49
N ASN A 89 -19.86 -6.42 0.53
CA ASN A 89 -20.09 -7.85 0.68
C ASN A 89 -21.17 -8.44 -0.25
N LEU A 90 -21.93 -7.60 -0.95
CA LEU A 90 -23.03 -8.05 -1.80
C LEU A 90 -22.55 -8.63 -3.13
N CYS A 91 -23.33 -9.56 -3.66
CA CYS A 91 -23.18 -10.17 -4.98
C CYS A 91 -23.21 -9.07 -6.04
N ILE A 92 -22.20 -9.03 -6.93
CA ILE A 92 -22.13 -7.99 -7.96
C ILE A 92 -23.23 -8.10 -9.03
N VAL A 93 -23.94 -9.24 -9.08
CA VAL A 93 -24.99 -9.50 -10.06
C VAL A 93 -26.35 -9.04 -9.54
N CYS A 94 -26.79 -9.53 -8.37
CA CYS A 94 -28.11 -9.17 -7.84
C CYS A 94 -28.09 -8.00 -6.84
N GLN A 95 -26.93 -7.65 -6.28
CA GLN A 95 -26.75 -6.59 -5.28
C GLN A 95 -27.70 -6.74 -4.06
N GLU A 96 -28.08 -7.97 -3.74
CA GLU A 96 -29.09 -8.28 -2.72
C GLU A 96 -28.56 -9.31 -1.72
N ARG A 97 -27.97 -10.40 -2.21
CA ARG A 97 -27.40 -11.48 -1.38
C ARG A 97 -25.91 -11.30 -1.20
N SER A 98 -25.37 -11.69 -0.04
CA SER A 98 -23.93 -11.74 0.20
C SER A 98 -23.22 -12.68 -0.77
N ARG A 99 -21.99 -12.32 -1.14
CA ARG A 99 -21.09 -13.20 -1.89
C ARG A 99 -20.80 -14.45 -1.06
N ASN A 100 -20.87 -15.61 -1.71
CA ASN A 100 -20.61 -16.91 -1.08
C ASN A 100 -20.15 -17.98 -2.08
N THR A 101 -19.68 -17.59 -3.27
CA THR A 101 -19.24 -18.53 -4.30
C THR A 101 -17.92 -18.08 -4.91
N LEU A 102 -17.01 -19.05 -5.05
CA LEU A 102 -15.71 -18.89 -5.69
C LEU A 102 -15.77 -19.45 -7.12
N PHE A 103 -15.34 -18.67 -8.11
CA PHE A 103 -15.28 -19.12 -9.50
C PHE A 103 -13.97 -19.87 -9.79
N SER A 104 -14.00 -21.19 -9.97
CA SER A 104 -12.84 -21.98 -10.43
C SER A 104 -12.68 -21.88 -11.96
N PRO A 105 -11.45 -21.73 -12.51
CA PRO A 105 -10.15 -21.73 -11.83
C PRO A 105 -9.66 -20.34 -11.40
N CYS A 106 -10.37 -19.26 -11.72
CA CYS A 106 -9.87 -17.89 -11.55
C CYS A 106 -9.91 -17.35 -10.11
N LEU A 107 -10.55 -18.07 -9.18
CA LEU A 107 -10.71 -17.76 -7.76
C LEU A 107 -11.31 -16.37 -7.44
N HIS A 108 -12.11 -15.81 -8.35
CA HIS A 108 -12.86 -14.59 -8.04
C HIS A 108 -14.06 -14.90 -7.13
N TYR A 109 -14.18 -14.17 -6.03
CA TYR A 109 -15.26 -14.25 -5.04
C TYR A 109 -16.17 -13.03 -5.15
N ASN A 110 -17.10 -13.07 -6.11
CA ASN A 110 -17.88 -11.89 -6.53
C ASN A 110 -19.40 -12.12 -6.60
N CYS A 111 -19.88 -13.38 -6.49
CA CYS A 111 -21.31 -13.69 -6.60
C CYS A 111 -21.83 -14.52 -5.42
N CYS A 112 -23.14 -14.48 -5.25
CA CYS A 112 -23.88 -15.47 -4.48
C CYS A 112 -24.13 -16.74 -5.33
N ASN A 113 -24.39 -17.87 -4.68
CA ASN A 113 -24.57 -19.18 -5.30
C ASN A 113 -25.67 -19.19 -6.36
N THR A 114 -26.81 -18.55 -6.07
CA THR A 114 -27.93 -18.45 -7.03
C THR A 114 -27.52 -17.78 -8.33
N CYS A 115 -26.79 -16.66 -8.27
CA CYS A 115 -26.32 -15.97 -9.46
C CYS A 115 -25.15 -16.70 -10.12
N ALA A 116 -24.27 -17.33 -9.36
CA ALA A 116 -23.15 -18.07 -9.90
C ALA A 116 -23.60 -19.28 -10.74
N ASN A 117 -24.69 -19.96 -10.34
CA ASN A 117 -25.22 -21.13 -11.05
C ASN A 117 -25.83 -20.80 -12.42
N THR A 118 -26.21 -19.55 -12.69
CA THR A 118 -26.71 -19.12 -14.00
C THR A 118 -25.60 -18.64 -14.93
N LEU A 119 -24.35 -18.56 -14.45
CA LEU A 119 -23.23 -17.97 -15.17
C LEU A 119 -22.24 -19.05 -15.65
N ILE A 120 -21.96 -19.04 -16.95
CA ILE A 120 -20.95 -19.91 -17.58
C ILE A 120 -19.54 -19.30 -17.46
N LYS A 121 -19.45 -17.96 -17.36
CA LYS A 121 -18.19 -17.22 -17.26
C LYS A 121 -18.17 -16.37 -15.98
N CYS A 122 -16.98 -16.18 -15.41
CA CYS A 122 -16.79 -15.27 -14.29
C CYS A 122 -17.12 -13.82 -14.69
N PRO A 123 -17.95 -13.07 -13.94
CA PRO A 123 -18.28 -11.69 -14.30
C PRO A 123 -17.11 -10.71 -14.15
N THR A 124 -16.07 -11.04 -13.37
CA THR A 124 -14.88 -10.19 -13.21
C THR A 124 -13.88 -10.38 -14.35
N CYS A 125 -13.41 -11.60 -14.61
CA CYS A 125 -12.35 -11.84 -15.59
C CYS A 125 -12.83 -12.46 -16.92
N ARG A 126 -14.12 -12.84 -17.01
CA ARG A 126 -14.75 -13.46 -18.20
C ARG A 126 -14.18 -14.84 -18.58
N ASN A 127 -13.33 -15.43 -17.76
CA ASN A 127 -12.87 -16.82 -17.92
C ASN A 127 -14.00 -17.81 -17.65
N LEU A 128 -13.95 -18.97 -18.30
CA LEU A 128 -14.92 -20.05 -18.10
C LEU A 128 -14.89 -20.55 -16.66
N ARG A 129 -16.08 -20.79 -16.10
CA ARG A 129 -16.24 -21.48 -14.83
C ARG A 129 -16.13 -22.98 -15.09
N PHE A 130 -15.27 -23.66 -14.35
CA PHE A 130 -15.29 -25.12 -14.28
C PHE A 130 -16.45 -25.53 -13.38
N MET A 131 -17.43 -26.22 -13.94
CA MET A 131 -18.49 -26.88 -13.17
C MET A 131 -18.04 -28.32 -12.94
N GLU A 132 -17.78 -28.68 -11.68
CA GLU A 132 -17.73 -30.10 -11.31
C GLU A 132 -19.15 -30.65 -11.46
N LYS A 133 -19.32 -31.65 -12.31
CA LYS A 133 -20.57 -32.42 -12.36
C LYS A 133 -20.52 -33.38 -11.18
N GLU A 134 -21.37 -33.14 -10.18
CA GLU A 134 -21.76 -34.17 -9.20
C GLU A 134 -22.65 -35.22 -9.86
#